data_AF-I3U2A1-F1
#
_entry.id   AF-I3U2A1-F1
#
_cell.length_a   1.000
_cell.length_b   1.000
_cell.length_c   1.000
_cell.angle_alpha   90.00
_cell.angle_beta   90.00
_cell.angle_gamma   90.00
#
_symmetry.space_group_name_H-M   'P 1'
#
loop_
_entity.id
_entity.type
_entity.pdbx_description
1 polymer ?
#
loop_
_entity_poly.entity_id
_entity_poly.type
_entity_poly.pdbx_seq_one_letter_code
_entity_poly.pdbx_strand_id
1 'polypeptide(L)' 'MKAIHISLLFFASALILFAIHLCSQPYINNNGILVEPAFFCLPLGFLSLLASAGFGFVAFFKRSKQQI' A
#
# COMPACT_ATOMS: atom_id res chain seq x y z
N MET A 1 -17.46 10.57 4.70
CA MET A 1 -17.33 9.57 3.60
C MET A 1 -16.01 9.68 2.82
N LYS A 2 -15.54 10.88 2.43
CA LYS A 2 -14.27 11.05 1.66
C LYS A 2 -13.05 10.33 2.25
N ALA A 3 -12.84 10.38 3.56
CA ALA A 3 -11.69 9.74 4.22
C ALA A 3 -11.70 8.19 4.14
N ILE A 4 -12.88 7.57 4.12
CA ILE A 4 -13.02 6.11 4.00
C ILE A 4 -12.67 5.68 2.57
N HIS A 5 -13.13 6.42 1.55
CA HIS A 5 -12.74 6.17 0.16
C HIS A 5 -11.23 6.29 -0.05
N ILE A 6 -10.59 7.27 0.57
CA ILE A 6 -9.13 7.45 0.51
C ILE A 6 -8.42 6.27 1.19
N SER A 7 -8.87 5.87 2.38
CA SER A 7 -8.33 4.69 3.09
C SER A 7 -8.45 3.41 2.26
N LEU A 8 -9.59 3.20 1.59
CA LEU A 8 -9.82 2.06 0.70
C LEU A 8 -8.89 2.09 -0.53
N LEU A 9 -8.67 3.26 -1.11
CA LEU A 9 -7.79 3.44 -2.27
C LEU A 9 -6.35 3.07 -1.91
N PHE A 10 -5.84 3.57 -0.78
CA PHE A 10 -4.51 3.18 -0.29
C PHE A 10 -4.45 1.67 0.00
N PHE A 11 -5.47 1.10 0.64
CA PHE A 11 -5.51 -0.34 0.87
C PHE A 11 -5.44 -1.16 -0.43
N ALA A 12 -6.24 -0.81 -1.43
CA ALA A 12 -6.24 -1.48 -2.74
C ALA A 12 -4.88 -1.34 -3.44
N SER A 13 -4.26 -0.16 -3.39
CA SER A 13 -2.93 0.05 -3.96
C SER A 13 -1.85 -0.80 -3.27
N ALA A 14 -1.95 -0.99 -1.94
CA ALA A 14 -1.03 -1.85 -1.20
C ALA A 14 -1.15 -3.31 -1.66
N LEU A 15 -2.38 -3.81 -1.84
CA LEU A 15 -2.61 -5.17 -2.37
C LEU A 15 -2.02 -5.35 -3.77
N ILE A 16 -2.18 -4.36 -4.64
CA ILE A 16 -1.60 -4.39 -6.00
C ILE A 16 -0.07 -4.42 -5.92
N LEU A 17 0.55 -3.60 -5.07
CA LEU A 17 2.00 -3.57 -4.90
C LEU A 17 2.54 -4.91 -4.38
N PHE A 18 1.90 -5.51 -3.38
CA PHE A 18 2.30 -6.83 -2.89
C PHE A 18 2.07 -7.94 -3.92
N ALA A 19 0.99 -7.88 -4.70
CA ALA A 19 0.76 -8.83 -5.78
C ALA A 19 1.83 -8.71 -6.88
N ILE A 20 2.22 -7.49 -7.26
CA ILE A 20 3.32 -7.26 -8.21
C ILE A 20 4.62 -7.83 -7.65
N HIS A 21 4.93 -7.59 -6.37
CA HIS A 21 6.11 -8.14 -5.72
C HIS A 21 6.17 -9.67 -5.78
N LEU A 22 5.05 -10.34 -5.52
CA LEU A 22 4.95 -11.80 -5.61
C LEU A 22 5.14 -12.33 -7.05
N CYS A 23 4.68 -11.58 -8.05
CA CYS A 23 4.77 -11.99 -9.46
C CYS A 23 6.12 -11.66 -10.11
N SER A 24 6.93 -10.79 -9.51
CA SER A 24 8.16 -10.29 -10.13
C SER A 24 9.39 -10.92 -9.48
N GLN A 25 9.81 -12.04 -10.06
CA GLN A 25 11.02 -12.72 -9.62
C GLN A 25 12.26 -11.89 -9.95
N PRO A 26 13.24 -11.85 -9.04
CA PRO A 26 14.54 -11.28 -9.34
C PRO A 26 15.24 -12.11 -10.42
N TYR A 27 15.99 -11.47 -11.31
CA TYR A 27 16.76 -12.13 -12.34
C TYR A 27 18.13 -11.46 -12.54
N ILE A 28 19.09 -12.21 -13.07
CA ILE A 28 20.39 -11.66 -13.46
C ILE A 28 20.32 -11.34 -14.95
N ASN A 29 20.66 -10.10 -15.32
CA ASN A 29 20.71 -9.71 -16.73
C ASN A 29 22.00 -10.21 -17.42
N ASN A 30 22.10 -10.03 -18.73
CA ASN A 30 23.28 -10.46 -19.52
C ASN A 30 24.59 -9.77 -19.09
N ASN A 31 24.51 -8.69 -18.31
CA ASN A 31 25.66 -7.96 -17.80
C ASN A 31 26.07 -8.43 -16.38
N GLY A 32 25.45 -9.48 -15.85
CA GLY A 32 25.70 -9.99 -14.49
C GLY A 32 25.09 -9.14 -13.37
N ILE A 33 24.20 -8.20 -13.70
CA ILE A 33 23.55 -7.32 -12.72
C ILE A 33 22.26 -7.99 -12.24
N LEU A 34 22.10 -8.08 -10.92
CA LEU A 34 20.85 -8.49 -10.29
C LEU A 34 19.80 -7.39 -10.50
N VAL A 35 18.72 -7.74 -11.18
CA VAL A 35 17.56 -6.89 -11.38
C VAL A 35 16.44 -7.38 -10.49
N GLU A 36 15.97 -6.51 -9.60
CA GLU A 36 14.83 -6.75 -8.71
C GLU A 36 13.66 -5.82 -9.11
N PRO A 37 12.78 -6.25 -10.04
CA PRO A 37 11.76 -5.38 -10.64
C PRO A 37 10.80 -4.76 -9.62
N ALA A 38 10.57 -5.43 -8.49
CA ALA A 38 9.66 -4.98 -7.44
C ALA A 38 10.35 -4.67 -6.12
N PHE A 39 11.61 -4.25 -6.16
CA PHE A 39 12.34 -3.80 -4.98
C PHE A 39 11.55 -2.72 -4.20
N PHE A 40 10.97 -1.75 -4.90
CA PHE A 40 10.19 -0.67 -4.29
C PHE A 40 8.77 -1.06 -3.86
N CYS A 41 8.24 -2.20 -4.33
CA CYS A 41 6.86 -2.58 -4.05
C CYS A 41 6.65 -2.97 -2.58
N LEU A 42 7.66 -3.52 -1.91
CA LEU A 42 7.59 -3.84 -0.48
C LEU A 42 7.51 -2.57 0.38
N PRO A 43 8.50 -1.63 0.34
CA PRO A 43 8.42 -0.39 1.12
C PRO A 43 7.16 0.44 0.82
N LEU A 44 6.80 0.57 -0.46
CA LEU A 44 5.61 1.34 -0.85
C LEU A 44 4.31 0.64 -0.44
N GLY A 45 4.26 -0.69 -0.48
CA GLY A 45 3.12 -1.48 -0.02
C GLY A 45 2.86 -1.28 1.47
N PHE A 46 3.90 -1.33 2.30
CA PHE A 46 3.80 -1.04 3.74
C PHE A 46 3.41 0.42 4.02
N LEU A 47 4.00 1.37 3.31
CA LEU A 47 3.69 2.80 3.47
C LEU A 47 2.23 3.08 3.10
N SER A 48 1.72 2.42 2.06
CA SER A 48 0.33 2.52 1.65
C SER A 48 -0.64 1.88 2.65
N LEU A 49 -0.28 0.73 3.24
CA LEU A 49 -1.03 0.15 4.37
C LEU A 49 -1.08 1.08 5.58
N LEU A 50 0.04 1.70 5.93
CA LEU A 50 0.13 2.65 7.03
C LEU A 50 -0.78 3.86 6.79
N ALA A 51 -0.76 4.41 5.56
CA ALA A 51 -1.63 5.50 5.16
C ALA A 51 -3.11 5.08 5.25
N SER A 52 -3.46 3.89 4.77
CA SER A 52 -4.81 3.34 4.87
C SER A 52 -5.29 3.26 6.32
N ALA A 53 -4.47 2.71 7.22
CA ALA A 53 -4.78 2.62 8.64
C ALA A 53 -4.94 4.00 9.28
N GLY A 54 -4.07 4.96 8.96
CA GLY A 54 -4.15 6.33 9.44
C GLY A 54 -5.45 7.04 9.03
N PHE A 55 -5.80 6.98 7.73
CA PHE A 55 -7.05 7.56 7.24
C PHE A 55 -8.30 6.86 7.79
N GLY A 56 -8.23 5.54 7.97
CA GLY A 56 -9.29 4.75 8.59
C GLY A 56 -9.53 5.16 10.05
N PHE A 57 -8.45 5.30 10.83
CA PHE A 57 -8.51 5.76 12.21
C PHE A 57 -9.08 7.17 12.32
N VAL A 58 -8.62 8.12 11.50
CA VAL A 58 -9.16 9.49 11.47
C VAL A 58 -10.66 9.50 11.12
N ALA A 59 -11.09 8.68 10.15
CA ALA A 59 -12.49 8.56 9.78
C ALA A 59 -13.34 7.99 10.94
N PHE A 60 -12.82 7.00 11.66
CA PHE A 60 -13.48 6.40 12.82
C PHE A 60 -13.67 7.41 13.96
N PHE A 61 -12.61 8.15 14.33
CA PHE A 61 -12.68 9.18 15.38
C PHE A 61 -13.63 10.32 15.01
N LYS A 62 -13.62 10.78 13.75
CA LYS A 62 -14.58 11.80 13.29
C LYS A 62 -16.02 11.31 13.39
N ARG A 63 -16.28 10.04 13.06
CA ARG A 63 -17.62 9.45 13.16
C ARG A 63 -18.07 9.30 14.62
N SER A 64 -17.17 8.91 15.52
CA SER A 64 -17.45 8.79 16.95
C SER A 64 -17.82 10.14 17.59
N LYS A 65 -17.17 11.24 17.19
CA LYS A 65 -17.51 12.60 17.68
C LYS A 65 -18.83 13.18 17.15
N GLN A 66 -19.38 12.68 16.04
CA GLN A 66 -20.66 13.15 15.49
C GLN A 66 -21.88 12.42 16.08
N GLN A 67 -21.67 11.39 16.90
CA GLN A 67 -22.73 10.59 17.52
C GLN A 67 -23.00 10.98 18.98
N ILE A 68 -22.30 12.00 19.50
CA ILE A 68 -22.52 12.65 20.80
C ILE A 68 -23.12 14.03 20.51
#